data_AF-A0A1Q3MRH9-F1
#
_entry.id   AF-A0A1Q3MRH9-F1
#
_cell.length_a   1.000
_cell.length_b   1.000
_cell.length_c   1.000
_cell.angle_alpha   90.00
_cell.angle_beta   90.00
_cell.angle_gamma   90.00
#
_symmetry.space_group_name_H-M   'P 1'
#
loop_
_entity.id
_entity.type
_entity.pdbx_description
1 polymer ?
#
loop_
_entity_poly.entity_id
_entity_poly.type
_entity_poly.pdbx_seq_one_letter_code
_entity_poly.pdbx_strand_id
1 'polypeptide(L)'
;MAIVMNARKEGQIATLLMLGVGAIIVGVLVFMFAIVIGMRVSGSGGMILMALGPILVVAGVVMAGIGVASGHSVNRAATNAAVVNLENCYVVARFGINETGEMLFNDYDWDLPRMRYYVRLKMPNGLDEEFECSYELLSQVGEGMVGNVQVKGRWLGSFTPVPRV
;
A
#
# COMPACT_ATOMS: atom_id res chain seq x y z
N MET A 1 10.16 -16.07 -8.52
CA MET A 1 10.65 -15.28 -7.37
C MET A 1 9.49 -14.42 -6.92
N ALA A 2 8.84 -14.83 -5.83
CA ALA A 2 7.52 -14.35 -5.42
C ALA A 2 7.50 -12.82 -5.23
N ILE A 3 6.37 -12.22 -5.59
CA ILE A 3 6.01 -10.84 -5.26
C ILE A 3 5.67 -10.82 -3.77
N VAL A 4 6.66 -11.10 -2.94
CA VAL A 4 6.62 -10.65 -1.55
C VAL A 4 6.74 -9.15 -1.68
N MET A 5 5.62 -8.46 -1.62
CA MET A 5 5.61 -7.01 -1.47
C MET A 5 6.25 -6.77 -0.11
N ASN A 6 7.57 -6.55 -0.13
CA ASN A 6 8.38 -6.48 1.08
C ASN A 6 7.78 -5.37 1.93
N ALA A 7 7.15 -5.68 3.07
CA ALA A 7 6.53 -4.69 3.96
C ALA A 7 7.50 -3.54 4.31
N ARG A 8 8.80 -3.83 4.23
CA ARG A 8 9.89 -2.85 4.32
C ARG A 8 9.82 -1.74 3.26
N LYS A 9 9.46 -2.04 2.02
CA LYS A 9 9.29 -1.07 0.92
C LYS A 9 8.08 -0.17 1.13
N GLU A 10 6.96 -0.71 1.59
CA GLU A 10 5.78 0.11 1.92
C GLU A 10 6.07 1.07 3.07
N GLY A 11 6.71 0.58 4.13
CA GLY A 11 7.17 1.42 5.24
C GLY A 11 8.14 2.51 4.79
N GLN A 12 9.05 2.20 3.87
CA GLN A 12 9.98 3.19 3.28
C GLN A 12 9.24 4.26 2.46
N ILE A 13 8.27 3.88 1.63
CA ILE A 13 7.46 4.82 0.83
C ILE A 13 6.63 5.72 1.75
N ALA A 14 5.97 5.14 2.76
CA ALA A 14 5.19 5.89 3.74
C ALA A 14 6.06 6.88 4.54
N THR A 15 7.26 6.46 4.94
CA THR A 15 8.22 7.33 5.64
C THR A 15 8.70 8.47 4.75
N LEU A 16 9.02 8.19 3.47
CA LEU A 16 9.41 9.21 2.49
C LEU A 16 8.30 10.25 2.26
N LEU A 17 7.04 9.80 2.16
CA LEU A 17 5.89 10.69 2.02
C LEU A 17 5.69 11.55 3.27
N MET A 18 5.75 10.96 4.47
CA MET A 18 5.62 11.71 5.73
C MET A 18 6.75 12.74 5.90
N LEU A 19 8.00 12.36 5.62
CA LEU A 19 9.14 13.28 5.67
C LEU A 19 9.02 14.39 4.62
N GLY A 20 8.57 14.06 3.41
CA GLY A 20 8.35 15.04 2.33
C GLY A 20 7.29 16.07 2.72
N VAL A 21 6.11 15.62 3.18
CA VAL A 21 5.03 16.51 3.64
C VAL A 21 5.46 17.33 4.85
N GLY A 22 6.14 16.70 5.82
CA GLY A 22 6.67 17.40 7.00
C GLY A 22 7.67 18.48 6.63
N ALA A 23 8.59 18.21 5.71
CA ALA A 23 9.55 19.18 5.20
C ALA A 23 8.86 20.36 4.50
N ILE A 24 7.79 20.12 3.73
CA ILE A 24 7.01 21.21 3.10
C ILE A 24 6.41 22.12 4.18
N ILE A 25 5.76 21.56 5.19
CA ILE A 25 5.12 22.34 6.26
C ILE A 25 6.18 23.16 7.02
N VAL A 26 7.27 22.53 7.44
CA VAL A 26 8.36 23.20 8.15
C VAL A 26 9.00 24.28 7.26
N GLY A 27 9.23 24.00 5.99
CA GLY A 27 9.80 24.95 5.04
C GLY A 27 8.93 26.19 4.84
N VAL A 28 7.61 26.01 4.72
CA VAL A 28 6.66 27.13 4.63
C VAL A 28 6.67 27.98 5.90
N LEU A 29 6.68 27.35 7.08
CA LEU A 29 6.73 28.06 8.36
C LEU A 29 8.04 28.85 8.50
N VAL A 30 9.19 28.22 8.23
CA VAL A 30 10.50 28.89 8.25
C VAL A 30 10.53 30.06 7.29
N PHE A 31 9.98 29.90 6.08
CA PHE A 31 9.89 30.99 5.11
C PHE A 31 9.03 32.15 5.61
N MET A 32 7.85 31.88 6.19
CA MET A 32 7.02 32.94 6.77
C MET A 32 7.72 33.67 7.92
N PHE A 33 8.36 32.94 8.83
CA PHE A 33 9.14 33.53 9.92
C PHE A 33 10.31 34.36 9.38
N ALA A 34 10.99 33.88 8.34
CA ALA A 34 12.08 34.59 7.68
C ALA A 34 11.63 35.91 7.05
N ILE A 35 10.42 35.96 6.47
CA ILE A 35 9.84 37.21 5.96
C ILE A 35 9.61 38.19 7.12
N VAL A 36 8.94 37.75 8.20
CA VAL A 36 8.61 38.62 9.34
C VAL A 36 9.85 39.13 10.06
N ILE A 37 10.85 38.27 10.28
CA ILE A 37 12.11 38.62 10.94
C ILE A 37 13.01 39.43 10.01
N GLY A 38 13.13 39.03 8.74
CA GLY A 38 13.95 39.70 7.73
C GLY A 38 13.49 41.12 7.43
N MET A 39 12.18 41.40 7.53
CA MET A 39 11.66 42.77 7.44
C MET A 39 12.04 43.65 8.65
N ARG A 40 12.37 43.04 9.80
CA ARG A 40 12.70 43.77 11.04
C ARG A 40 14.21 43.86 11.31
N VAL A 41 14.99 42.92 10.80
CA VAL A 41 16.43 42.80 11.08
C VAL A 41 17.20 42.93 9.75
N SER A 42 17.77 44.10 9.51
CA SER A 42 18.63 44.38 8.35
C SER A 42 20.03 43.79 8.56
N GLY A 43 20.10 42.46 8.61
CA GLY A 43 21.33 41.72 8.83
C GLY A 43 21.44 40.51 7.90
N SER A 44 22.68 40.06 7.66
CA SER A 44 23.01 38.91 6.82
C SER A 44 22.27 37.62 7.22
N GLY A 45 21.94 37.45 8.51
CA GLY A 45 21.16 36.31 9.01
C GLY A 45 19.73 36.23 8.47
N GLY A 46 19.08 37.37 8.19
CA GLY A 46 17.73 37.40 7.63
C GLY A 46 17.69 36.91 6.18
N MET A 47 18.72 37.24 5.40
CA MET A 47 18.84 36.80 4.00
C MET A 47 19.08 35.29 3.88
N ILE A 48 19.89 34.71 4.78
CA ILE A 48 20.14 33.25 4.79
C ILE A 48 18.84 32.49 5.09
N LEU A 49 18.06 32.94 6.08
CA LEU A 49 16.77 32.32 6.43
C LEU A 49 15.74 32.44 5.30
N MET A 50 15.71 33.58 4.59
CA MET A 50 14.83 33.78 3.43
C MET A 50 15.14 32.81 2.28
N ALA A 51 16.41 32.45 2.06
CA ALA A 51 16.81 31.48 1.04
C ALA A 51 16.54 30.03 1.48
N LEU A 52 16.64 29.74 2.78
CA LEU A 52 16.53 28.37 3.31
C LEU A 52 15.11 27.82 3.23
N GLY A 53 14.10 28.66 3.47
CA GLY A 53 12.69 28.27 3.41
C GLY A 53 12.26 27.67 2.05
N PRO A 54 12.44 28.38 0.92
CA PRO A 54 12.08 27.88 -0.40
C PRO A 54 12.84 26.61 -0.79
N ILE A 55 14.14 26.51 -0.43
CA ILE A 55 14.94 25.31 -0.68
C ILE A 55 14.33 24.09 0.03
N LEU A 56 13.91 24.26 1.28
CA LEU A 56 13.33 23.18 2.09
C LEU A 56 11.95 22.74 1.56
N VAL A 57 11.15 23.69 1.05
CA VAL A 57 9.89 23.40 0.35
C VAL A 57 10.14 22.62 -0.93
N VAL A 58 11.07 23.06 -1.78
CA VAL A 58 11.42 22.35 -3.03
C VAL A 58 11.93 20.95 -2.73
N ALA A 59 12.82 20.79 -1.74
CA ALA A 59 13.30 19.48 -1.31
C ALA A 59 12.15 18.58 -0.83
N GLY A 60 11.21 19.11 -0.06
CA GLY A 60 10.01 18.39 0.39
C GLY A 60 9.13 17.94 -0.77
N VAL A 61 8.89 18.80 -1.77
CA VAL A 61 8.11 18.47 -2.97
C VAL A 61 8.80 17.37 -3.78
N VAL A 62 10.12 17.45 -3.97
CA VAL A 62 10.88 16.40 -4.68
C VAL A 62 10.79 15.06 -3.96
N MET A 63 10.95 15.03 -2.63
CA MET A 63 10.81 13.80 -1.84
C MET A 63 9.41 13.20 -1.94
N ALA A 64 8.36 14.03 -1.83
CA ALA A 64 6.98 13.58 -2.00
C ALA A 64 6.75 13.03 -3.41
N GLY A 65 7.26 13.70 -4.45
CA GLY A 65 7.18 13.24 -5.84
C GLY A 65 7.84 11.88 -6.07
N ILE A 66 9.02 11.66 -5.50
CA ILE A 66 9.71 10.35 -5.56
C ILE A 66 8.88 9.27 -4.84
N GLY A 67 8.29 9.60 -3.68
CA GLY A 67 7.41 8.70 -2.94
C GLY A 67 6.20 8.25 -3.78
N VAL A 68 5.52 9.20 -4.44
CA VAL A 68 4.37 8.89 -5.30
C VAL A 68 4.79 8.07 -6.53
N ALA A 69 5.88 8.46 -7.20
CA ALA A 69 6.36 7.76 -8.39
C ALA A 69 6.79 6.32 -8.09
N SER A 70 7.46 6.10 -6.95
CA SER A 70 7.83 4.75 -6.50
C SER A 70 6.61 3.92 -6.08
N GLY A 71 5.61 4.52 -5.43
CA GLY A 71 4.34 3.84 -5.15
C GLY A 71 3.62 3.39 -6.43
N HIS A 72 3.56 4.26 -7.45
CA HIS A 72 2.92 3.92 -8.72
C HIS A 72 3.68 2.82 -9.49
N SER A 73 5.01 2.82 -9.45
CA SER A 73 5.81 1.79 -10.12
C SER A 73 5.66 0.42 -9.46
N VAL A 74 5.58 0.37 -8.13
CA VAL A 74 5.29 -0.87 -7.39
C VAL A 74 3.90 -1.40 -7.73
N ASN A 75 2.89 -0.53 -7.80
CA ASN A 75 1.54 -0.94 -8.17
C ASN A 75 1.49 -1.49 -9.60
N ARG A 76 2.16 -0.84 -10.56
CA ARG A 76 2.27 -1.35 -11.94
C ARG A 76 2.99 -2.69 -12.02
N ALA A 77 4.04 -2.88 -11.22
CA ALA A 77 4.76 -4.15 -11.15
C ALA A 77 3.86 -5.27 -10.60
N ALA A 78 2.98 -4.97 -9.64
CA ALA A 78 1.98 -5.91 -9.14
C ALA A 78 0.94 -6.27 -10.21
N THR A 79 0.48 -5.31 -11.02
CA THR A 79 -0.47 -5.57 -12.12
C THR A 79 0.15 -6.43 -13.25
N ASN A 80 1.43 -6.19 -13.56
CA ASN A 80 2.15 -6.90 -14.62
C ASN A 80 2.85 -8.17 -14.12
N ALA A 81 2.51 -8.63 -12.92
CA ALA A 81 3.02 -9.86 -12.35
C ALA A 81 2.85 -11.05 -13.29
N ALA A 82 3.87 -11.91 -13.34
CA ALA A 82 3.70 -13.25 -13.90
C ALA A 82 2.71 -14.04 -13.04
N VAL A 83 1.98 -14.97 -13.67
CA VAL A 83 1.15 -15.93 -12.95
C VAL A 83 2.08 -16.89 -12.20
N VAL A 84 1.88 -17.03 -10.90
CA VAL A 84 2.66 -17.90 -10.02
C VAL A 84 1.72 -18.95 -9.43
N ASN A 85 2.13 -20.22 -9.47
CA ASN A 85 1.48 -21.29 -8.74
C ASN A 85 2.11 -21.37 -7.34
N LEU A 86 1.28 -21.31 -6.29
CA LEU A 86 1.69 -21.57 -4.92
C LEU A 86 1.01 -22.85 -4.45
N GLU A 87 1.79 -23.76 -3.87
CA GLU A 87 1.30 -25.05 -3.40
C GLU A 87 0.99 -24.99 -1.90
N ASN A 88 0.13 -25.90 -1.40
CA ASN A 88 -0.13 -26.09 0.03
C ASN A 88 -0.47 -24.81 0.82
N CYS A 89 -1.25 -23.92 0.22
CA CYS A 89 -1.72 -22.71 0.88
C CYS A 89 -2.94 -23.01 1.75
N TYR A 90 -2.98 -22.44 2.95
CA TYR A 90 -4.08 -22.60 3.89
C TYR A 90 -4.97 -21.34 3.89
N VAL A 91 -6.28 -21.52 3.77
CA VAL A 91 -7.25 -20.43 3.81
C VAL A 91 -7.49 -20.02 5.26
N VAL A 92 -7.00 -18.83 5.63
CA VAL A 92 -7.12 -18.30 6.99
C VAL A 92 -8.47 -17.63 7.19
N ALA A 93 -8.87 -16.78 6.25
CA ALA A 93 -10.09 -16.00 6.33
C ALA A 93 -10.60 -15.61 4.94
N ARG A 94 -11.88 -15.30 4.85
CA ARG A 94 -12.51 -14.72 3.65
C ARG A 94 -13.37 -13.53 4.04
N PHE A 95 -13.34 -12.48 3.24
CA PHE A 95 -14.09 -11.25 3.53
C PHE A 95 -14.30 -10.44 2.25
N GLY A 96 -15.32 -9.60 2.26
CA GLY A 96 -15.50 -8.57 1.24
C GLY A 96 -15.27 -7.17 1.80
N ILE A 97 -14.94 -6.23 0.93
CA ILE A 97 -14.84 -4.81 1.24
C ILE A 97 -15.82 -4.07 0.34
N ASN A 98 -16.72 -3.29 0.95
CA ASN A 98 -17.69 -2.48 0.21
C ASN A 98 -17.08 -1.16 -0.31
N GLU A 99 -17.87 -0.36 -1.04
CA GLU A 99 -17.42 0.94 -1.56
C GLU A 99 -16.98 1.93 -0.46
N THR A 100 -17.54 1.80 0.73
CA THR A 100 -17.20 2.66 1.88
C THR A 100 -15.92 2.21 2.62
N GLY A 101 -15.34 1.07 2.23
CA GLY A 101 -14.14 0.51 2.86
C GLY A 101 -14.43 -0.33 4.11
N GLU A 102 -15.69 -0.64 4.40
CA GLU A 102 -16.07 -1.51 5.50
C GLU A 102 -15.82 -2.98 5.14
N MET A 103 -15.25 -3.73 6.09
CA MET A 103 -14.98 -5.17 5.94
C MET A 103 -16.20 -5.99 6.39
N LEU A 104 -16.68 -6.84 5.48
CA LEU A 104 -17.83 -7.69 5.68
C LEU A 104 -17.40 -9.15 5.65
N PHE A 105 -17.48 -9.80 6.80
CA PHE A 105 -17.15 -11.22 6.98
C PHE A 105 -18.35 -12.14 6.75
N ASN A 106 -19.54 -11.57 6.78
CA ASN A 106 -20.78 -12.30 6.70
C ASN A 106 -21.22 -12.49 5.24
N ASP A 107 -21.35 -13.74 4.81
CA ASP A 107 -21.73 -14.12 3.45
C ASP A 107 -23.04 -13.47 2.97
N TYR A 108 -23.98 -13.22 3.88
CA TYR A 108 -25.28 -12.64 3.54
C TYR A 108 -25.18 -11.20 3.04
N ASP A 109 -24.12 -10.48 3.39
CA ASP A 109 -23.91 -9.07 3.04
C ASP A 109 -23.06 -8.92 1.76
N TRP A 110 -22.80 -10.01 1.04
CA TRP A 110 -21.90 -10.02 -0.12
C TRP A 110 -22.56 -9.62 -1.44
N ASP A 111 -23.89 -9.51 -1.50
CA ASP A 111 -24.64 -9.09 -2.70
C ASP A 111 -24.73 -7.55 -2.85
N LEU A 112 -23.82 -6.81 -2.20
CA LEU A 112 -23.78 -5.36 -2.30
C LEU A 112 -23.12 -4.91 -3.62
N PRO A 113 -23.61 -3.83 -4.24
CA PRO A 113 -22.98 -3.29 -5.44
C PRO A 113 -21.53 -2.88 -5.18
N ARG A 114 -20.66 -3.21 -6.16
CA ARG A 114 -19.21 -2.93 -6.19
C ARG A 114 -18.42 -3.47 -4.99
N MET A 115 -18.82 -4.62 -4.46
CA MET A 115 -18.03 -5.35 -3.49
C MET A 115 -16.71 -5.85 -4.09
N ARG A 116 -15.63 -5.78 -3.32
CA ARG A 116 -14.33 -6.40 -3.65
C ARG A 116 -14.10 -7.57 -2.70
N TYR A 117 -13.79 -8.74 -3.23
CA TYR A 117 -13.68 -9.97 -2.46
C TYR A 117 -12.23 -10.33 -2.20
N TYR A 118 -11.94 -10.80 -0.99
CA TYR A 118 -10.60 -11.13 -0.56
C TYR A 118 -10.55 -12.48 0.15
N VAL A 119 -9.44 -13.17 -0.07
CA VAL A 119 -9.06 -14.39 0.65
C VAL A 119 -7.70 -14.16 1.27
N ARG A 120 -7.60 -14.38 2.59
CA ARG A 120 -6.32 -14.38 3.31
C ARG A 120 -5.75 -15.80 3.30
N LEU A 121 -4.60 -15.96 2.68
CA LEU A 121 -3.90 -17.22 2.56
C LEU A 121 -2.65 -17.23 3.42
N LYS A 122 -2.46 -18.30 4.17
CA LYS A 122 -1.18 -18.64 4.79
C LYS A 122 -0.39 -19.51 3.83
N MET A 123 0.70 -18.94 3.33
CA MET A 123 1.62 -19.60 2.40
C MET A 123 2.51 -20.63 3.12
N PRO A 124 3.16 -21.56 2.37
CA PRO A 124 4.07 -22.57 2.94
C PRO A 124 5.26 -21.99 3.72
N ASN A 125 5.67 -20.77 3.38
CA ASN A 125 6.72 -20.04 4.10
C ASN A 125 6.24 -19.44 5.44
N GLY A 126 4.96 -19.65 5.80
CA GLY A 126 4.35 -19.16 7.02
C GLY A 126 3.87 -17.71 6.96
N LEU A 127 4.05 -17.02 5.82
CA LEU A 127 3.53 -15.67 5.63
C LEU A 127 2.04 -15.70 5.29
N ASP A 128 1.31 -14.77 5.89
CA ASP A 128 -0.08 -14.51 5.57
C ASP A 128 -0.16 -13.35 4.57
N GLU A 129 -0.84 -13.55 3.44
CA GLU A 129 -1.11 -12.49 2.47
C GLU A 129 -2.58 -12.50 2.04
N GLU A 130 -3.07 -11.32 1.66
CA GLU A 130 -4.44 -11.10 1.22
C GLU A 130 -4.49 -10.93 -0.29
N PHE A 131 -5.31 -11.75 -0.93
CA PHE A 131 -5.49 -11.74 -2.38
C PHE A 131 -6.94 -11.39 -2.72
N GLU A 132 -7.11 -10.48 -3.66
CA GLU A 132 -8.40 -10.14 -4.24
C GLU A 132 -8.84 -11.26 -5.20
N CYS A 133 -10.13 -11.59 -5.22
CA CYS A 133 -10.67 -12.63 -6.08
C CYS A 133 -12.04 -12.27 -6.65
N SER A 134 -12.55 -13.11 -7.54
CA SER A 134 -13.95 -13.03 -7.98
C SER A 134 -14.88 -13.67 -6.95
N TYR A 135 -16.14 -13.28 -6.96
CA TYR A 135 -17.17 -13.85 -6.10
C TYR A 135 -17.30 -15.36 -6.29
N GLU A 136 -17.22 -15.84 -7.54
CA GLU A 136 -17.32 -17.25 -7.89
C GLU A 136 -16.20 -18.04 -7.20
N LEU A 137 -14.98 -17.51 -7.19
CA LEU A 137 -13.88 -18.17 -6.50
C LEU A 137 -14.06 -18.13 -4.98
N LEU A 138 -14.47 -16.99 -4.42
CA LEU A 138 -14.75 -16.86 -2.99
C LEU A 138 -15.78 -17.89 -2.50
N SER A 139 -16.84 -18.12 -3.28
CA SER A 139 -17.89 -19.09 -2.96
C SER A 139 -17.43 -20.55 -2.98
N GLN A 140 -16.35 -20.86 -3.69
CA GLN A 140 -15.75 -22.20 -3.76
C GLN A 140 -14.71 -22.45 -2.66
N VAL A 141 -14.27 -21.38 -1.98
CA VAL A 141 -13.17 -21.43 -1.01
C VAL A 141 -13.74 -21.24 0.40
N GLY A 142 -13.61 -22.29 1.20
CA GLY A 142 -13.96 -22.30 2.62
C GLY A 142 -12.78 -21.94 3.52
N GLU A 143 -13.05 -21.23 4.61
CA GLU A 143 -12.07 -21.03 5.68
C GLU A 143 -11.62 -22.39 6.24
N GLY A 144 -10.32 -22.54 6.47
CA GLY A 144 -9.72 -23.80 6.92
C GLY A 144 -9.35 -24.79 5.82
N MET A 145 -9.66 -24.51 4.55
CA MET A 145 -9.24 -25.37 3.44
C MET A 145 -7.73 -25.25 3.18
N VAL A 146 -7.13 -26.33 2.67
CA VAL A 146 -5.76 -26.34 2.14
C VAL A 146 -5.85 -26.60 0.65
N GLY A 147 -5.08 -25.88 -0.14
CA GLY A 147 -5.12 -26.02 -1.60
C GLY A 147 -3.93 -25.42 -2.31
N ASN A 148 -3.83 -25.70 -3.59
CA ASN A 148 -2.90 -25.06 -4.51
C ASN A 148 -3.61 -23.87 -5.16
N VAL A 149 -2.89 -22.77 -5.36
CA VAL A 149 -3.46 -21.52 -5.88
C VAL A 149 -2.65 -20.97 -7.05
N GLN A 150 -3.35 -20.34 -8.00
CA GLN A 150 -2.72 -19.46 -8.98
C GLN A 150 -2.93 -18.01 -8.57
N VAL A 151 -1.84 -17.27 -8.46
CA VAL A 151 -1.85 -15.84 -8.14
C VAL A 151 -1.18 -15.03 -9.24
N LYS A 152 -1.73 -13.87 -9.54
CA LYS A 152 -1.14 -12.87 -10.43
C LYS A 152 -1.10 -11.53 -9.70
N GLY A 153 0.04 -11.24 -9.08
CA GLY A 153 0.18 -10.06 -8.22
C GLY A 153 -0.71 -10.22 -6.99
N ARG A 154 -1.69 -9.32 -6.82
CA ARG A 154 -2.67 -9.38 -5.73
C ARG A 154 -3.96 -10.12 -6.10
N TRP A 155 -4.07 -10.63 -7.32
CA TRP A 155 -5.27 -11.33 -7.79
C TRP A 155 -5.12 -12.84 -7.64
N LEU A 156 -6.06 -13.48 -6.96
CA LEU A 156 -6.20 -14.94 -6.88
C LEU A 156 -7.03 -15.42 -8.08
N GLY A 157 -6.37 -16.14 -8.99
CA GLY A 157 -6.97 -16.64 -10.22
C GLY A 157 -7.68 -17.99 -10.07
N SER A 158 -7.16 -18.88 -9.23
CA SER A 158 -7.78 -20.18 -8.97
C SER A 158 -7.37 -20.77 -7.63
N PHE A 159 -8.20 -21.68 -7.11
CA PHE A 159 -7.95 -22.48 -5.92
C PHE A 159 -8.32 -23.93 -6.21
N THR A 160 -7.40 -24.86 -5.96
CA THR A 160 -7.61 -26.30 -6.11
C THR A 160 -7.43 -26.96 -4.75
N PRO A 161 -8.50 -27.48 -4.11
CA PRO A 161 -8.41 -28.12 -2.81
C PRO A 161 -7.48 -29.33 -2.83
N VAL A 162 -6.68 -29.50 -1.79
CA VAL A 162 -5.89 -30.70 -1.55
C VAL A 162 -6.57 -31.49 -0.42
N PRO A 163 -6.90 -32.78 -0.61
CA PRO A 163 -7.50 -33.59 0.45
C PRO A 163 -6.58 -33.66 1.66
N ARG A 164 -7.13 -33.48 2.87
CA ARG A 164 -6.39 -33.83 4.10
C ARG A 164 -6.35 -35.35 4.18
N VAL A 165 -5.17 -35.93 4.02
CA VAL A 165 -4.89 -37.36 4.26
C VAL A 165 -4.65 -37.58 5.74
#